data_AF-A0A6N6L505-F1
#
_entry.id   AF-A0A6N6L505-F1
#
_cell.length_a   1.000
_cell.length_b   1.000
_cell.length_c   1.000
_cell.angle_alpha   90.00
_cell.angle_beta   90.00
_cell.angle_gamma   90.00
#
_symmetry.space_group_name_H-M   'P 1'
#
loop_
_entity.id
_entity.type
_entity.pdbx_description
1 polymer ?
#
loop_
_entity_poly.entity_id
_entity_poly.type
_entity_poly.pdbx_seq_one_letter_code
_entity_poly.pdbx_strand_id
1 'polypeptide(L)'
;MLKGYQRVTNQIVSMVNQNRGLGTRTRNALAPRKVRQDYLKQSGLAAVAGLTAGNLAEASIRLQGGRLLINTKDSWLADLSDDDLCITTINNTEETLHSAPPPRHVRWHQQLYARQSCQAVVLLQPSAALAFAASEKELDVSRLKDAVHVVGAVPILDPEQVEEHASHSTSMLIRGYGVLAVGSSLPGVIARVETFNRWCEAMLLVS
;
A
#
# COMPACT_ATOMS: atom_id res chain seq x y z
N MET A 1 29.25 42.63 12.26
CA MET A 1 27.97 41.92 12.50
C MET A 1 27.79 40.66 11.64
N LEU A 2 28.26 40.58 10.39
CA LEU A 2 28.03 39.41 9.51
C LEU A 2 28.67 38.07 9.94
N LYS A 3 29.82 38.07 10.62
CA LYS A 3 30.53 36.82 11.01
C LYS A 3 29.79 36.00 12.07
N GLY A 4 29.00 36.63 12.94
CA GLY A 4 28.21 35.96 13.96
C GLY A 4 27.02 35.19 13.38
N TYR A 5 26.29 35.82 12.45
CA TYR A 5 25.19 35.19 11.72
C TYR A 5 25.66 33.98 10.91
N GLN A 6 26.80 34.09 10.21
CA GLN A 6 27.35 32.98 9.42
C GLN A 6 27.70 31.75 10.26
N ARG A 7 28.18 31.96 11.50
CA ARG A 7 28.51 30.87 12.42
C ARG A 7 27.26 30.15 12.94
N VAL A 8 26.20 30.89 13.25
CA VAL A 8 24.89 30.34 13.67
C VAL A 8 24.23 29.58 12.51
N THR A 9 24.25 30.13 11.29
CA THR A 9 23.71 29.45 10.10
C THR A 9 24.45 28.13 9.82
N ASN A 10 25.78 28.11 9.91
CA ASN A 10 26.55 26.89 9.71
C ASN A 10 26.26 25.83 10.79
N GLN A 11 26.03 26.24 12.03
CA GLN A 11 25.63 25.33 13.12
C GLN A 11 24.25 24.71 12.84
N ILE A 12 23.27 25.52 12.43
CA ILE A 12 21.92 25.05 12.08
C ILE A 12 21.99 24.08 10.88
N VAL A 13 22.72 24.43 9.83
CA VAL A 13 22.92 23.57 8.66
C VAL A 13 23.60 22.25 9.05
N SER A 14 24.62 22.31 9.91
CA SER A 14 25.31 21.10 10.38
C SER A 14 24.40 20.18 11.20
N MET A 15 23.56 20.76 12.06
CA MET A 15 22.59 20.02 12.88
C MET A 15 21.50 19.38 12.02
N VAL A 16 20.97 20.11 11.03
CA VAL A 16 19.98 19.59 10.07
C VAL A 16 20.57 18.46 9.24
N ASN A 17 21.82 18.61 8.77
CA ASN A 17 22.51 17.57 8.01
C ASN A 17 22.83 16.33 8.85
N GLN A 18 23.19 16.49 10.13
CA GLN A 18 23.37 15.36 11.05
C GLN A 18 22.06 14.61 11.31
N ASN A 19 20.95 15.32 11.53
CA ASN A 19 19.63 14.71 11.70
C ASN A 19 19.16 13.98 10.42
N ARG A 20 19.39 14.55 9.23
CA ARG A 20 19.13 13.86 7.96
C ARG A 20 20.02 12.63 7.77
N GLY A 21 21.29 12.71 8.16
CA GLY A 21 22.24 11.59 8.11
C GLY A 21 21.87 10.44 9.05
N LEU A 22 21.41 10.75 10.27
CA LEU A 22 20.88 9.77 11.23
C LEU A 22 19.59 9.12 10.71
N GLY A 23 18.65 9.91 10.18
CA GLY A 23 17.43 9.39 9.55
C GLY A 23 17.74 8.46 8.38
N THR A 24 18.71 8.81 7.53
CA THR A 24 19.13 8.00 6.38
C THR A 24 19.80 6.68 6.80
N ARG A 25 20.67 6.72 7.82
CA ARG A 25 21.33 5.51 8.35
C ARG A 25 20.32 4.55 8.98
N THR A 26 19.41 5.07 9.81
CA THR A 26 18.34 4.28 10.42
C THR A 26 17.39 3.71 9.37
N ARG A 27 17.01 4.51 8.36
CA ARG A 27 16.18 4.04 7.22
C ARG A 27 16.87 2.92 6.46
N ASN A 28 18.17 3.05 6.14
CA ASN A 28 18.92 2.02 5.43
C ASN A 28 19.09 0.72 6.24
N ALA A 29 19.21 0.83 7.57
CA ALA A 29 19.28 -0.33 8.45
C ALA A 29 17.95 -1.10 8.51
N LEU A 30 16.82 -0.38 8.55
CA LEU A 30 15.49 -0.98 8.68
C LEU A 30 14.88 -1.41 7.34
N ALA A 31 15.10 -0.62 6.29
CA ALA A 31 14.62 -0.85 4.93
C ALA A 31 15.78 -0.62 3.95
N PRO A 32 16.56 -1.66 3.62
CA PRO A 32 17.69 -1.54 2.71
C PRO A 32 17.31 -0.90 1.37
N ARG A 33 18.25 -0.19 0.74
CA ARG A 33 18.01 0.54 -0.52
C ARG A 33 17.36 -0.33 -1.60
N LYS A 34 17.82 -1.57 -1.76
CA LYS A 34 17.24 -2.51 -2.73
C LYS A 34 15.76 -2.79 -2.46
N VAL A 35 15.40 -3.03 -1.19
CA VAL A 35 14.01 -3.25 -0.78
C VAL A 35 13.13 -2.05 -1.11
N ARG A 36 13.63 -0.82 -0.86
CA ARG A 36 12.89 0.40 -1.19
C ARG A 36 12.75 0.59 -2.70
N GLN A 37 13.82 0.39 -3.47
CA GLN A 37 13.78 0.49 -4.93
C GLN A 37 12.83 -0.55 -5.55
N ASP A 38 12.84 -1.77 -5.05
CA ASP A 38 11.90 -2.81 -5.47
C ASP A 38 10.46 -2.40 -5.11
N TYR A 39 10.22 -1.91 -3.89
CA TYR A 39 8.92 -1.36 -3.49
C TYR A 39 8.44 -0.24 -4.43
N LEU A 40 9.27 0.78 -4.67
CA LEU A 40 8.93 1.93 -5.52
C LEU A 40 8.58 1.48 -6.94
N LYS A 41 9.39 0.58 -7.52
CA LYS A 41 9.15 0.02 -8.84
C LYS A 41 7.82 -0.71 -8.92
N GLN A 42 7.53 -1.59 -7.96
CA GLN A 42 6.30 -2.40 -7.99
C GLN A 42 5.05 -1.55 -7.74
N SER A 43 5.11 -0.60 -6.81
CA SER A 43 4.04 0.37 -6.59
C SER A 43 3.73 1.20 -7.83
N GLY A 44 4.77 1.65 -8.56
CA GLY A 44 4.60 2.35 -9.84
C GLY A 44 3.91 1.50 -10.91
N LEU A 45 4.20 0.19 -10.96
CA LEU A 45 3.52 -0.72 -11.89
C LEU A 45 2.01 -0.83 -11.62
N ALA A 46 1.57 -0.80 -10.36
CA ALA A 46 0.14 -0.78 -10.03
C ALA A 46 -0.56 0.46 -10.62
N ALA A 47 0.10 1.62 -10.58
CA ALA A 47 -0.41 2.84 -11.18
C ALA A 47 -0.45 2.77 -12.71
N VAL A 48 0.61 2.26 -13.35
CA VAL A 48 0.66 2.05 -14.81
C VAL A 48 -0.43 1.08 -15.28
N ALA A 49 -0.75 0.07 -14.47
CA ALA A 49 -1.86 -0.88 -14.74
C ALA A 49 -3.26 -0.26 -14.56
N GLY A 50 -3.37 1.02 -14.19
CA GLY A 50 -4.64 1.73 -14.01
C GLY A 50 -5.40 1.29 -12.76
N LEU A 51 -4.70 0.82 -11.72
CA LEU A 51 -5.32 0.32 -10.49
C LEU A 51 -5.45 1.40 -9.40
N THR A 52 -5.13 2.65 -9.69
CA THR A 52 -5.05 3.73 -8.70
C THR A 52 -5.99 4.88 -9.04
N ALA A 53 -6.62 5.47 -8.02
CA ALA A 53 -7.38 6.71 -8.17
C ALA A 53 -6.61 7.86 -7.51
N GLY A 54 -5.68 8.46 -8.26
CA GLY A 54 -4.81 9.53 -7.76
C GLY A 54 -3.96 9.08 -6.56
N ASN A 55 -4.09 9.79 -5.45
CA ASN A 55 -3.32 9.56 -4.21
C ASN A 55 -4.06 8.71 -3.15
N LEU A 56 -5.12 8.01 -3.55
CA LEU A 56 -5.88 7.13 -2.65
C LEU A 56 -5.28 5.73 -2.50
N ALA A 57 -4.31 5.39 -3.35
CA ALA A 57 -3.72 4.06 -3.36
C ALA A 57 -2.67 3.90 -2.25
N GLU A 58 -2.72 2.77 -1.57
CA GLU A 58 -1.84 2.43 -0.45
C GLU A 58 -1.18 1.09 -0.72
N ALA A 59 0.11 0.98 -0.46
CA ALA A 59 0.85 -0.27 -0.59
C ALA A 59 1.84 -0.40 0.56
N SER A 60 1.97 -1.58 1.12
CA SER A 60 2.94 -1.84 2.17
C SER A 60 3.62 -3.18 2.01
N ILE A 61 4.82 -3.29 2.55
CA ILE A 61 5.53 -4.55 2.72
C ILE A 61 5.99 -4.74 4.16
N ARG A 62 6.07 -6.00 4.59
CA ARG A 62 6.60 -6.39 5.89
C ARG A 62 8.12 -6.28 5.89
N LEU A 63 8.66 -5.70 6.94
CA LEU A 63 10.07 -5.64 7.26
C LEU A 63 10.36 -6.53 8.49
N GLN A 64 11.63 -6.71 8.81
CA GLN A 64 12.04 -7.43 10.02
C GLN A 64 11.59 -6.70 11.30
N GLY A 65 11.43 -7.46 12.38
CA GLY A 65 11.10 -6.93 13.70
C GLY A 65 9.68 -6.36 13.81
N GLY A 66 8.72 -6.87 13.03
CA GLY A 66 7.31 -6.45 13.11
C GLY A 66 7.05 -5.05 12.55
N ARG A 67 7.91 -4.58 11.65
CA ARG A 67 7.81 -3.27 11.00
C ARG A 67 7.21 -3.39 9.61
N LEU A 68 6.70 -2.29 9.09
CA LEU A 68 6.13 -2.15 7.75
C LEU A 68 6.82 -0.99 7.03
N LEU A 69 7.14 -1.17 5.75
CA LEU A 69 7.41 -0.06 4.82
C LEU A 69 6.12 0.25 4.09
N ILE A 70 5.68 1.50 4.09
CA ILE A 70 4.40 1.93 3.50
C ILE A 70 4.53 3.34 2.92
N ASN A 71 3.81 3.63 1.84
CA ASN A 71 3.78 4.98 1.27
C ASN A 71 3.08 5.96 2.23
N THR A 72 3.48 7.22 2.20
CA THR A 72 2.95 8.27 3.09
C THR A 72 1.58 8.74 2.62
N LYS A 73 0.84 9.40 3.51
CA LYS A 73 -0.44 10.01 3.17
C LYS A 73 -0.32 10.95 1.97
N ASP A 74 -1.30 10.87 1.08
CA ASP A 74 -1.45 11.75 -0.09
C ASP A 74 -0.32 11.62 -1.15
N SER A 75 0.55 10.60 -1.03
CA SER A 75 1.55 10.25 -2.03
C SER A 75 0.93 9.55 -3.26
N TRP A 76 1.58 9.69 -4.41
CA TRP A 76 1.12 9.11 -5.67
C TRP A 76 1.95 7.86 -5.99
N LEU A 77 1.33 6.68 -6.06
CA LEU A 77 2.05 5.45 -6.40
C LEU A 77 2.81 5.54 -7.74
N ALA A 78 2.30 6.35 -8.68
CA ALA A 78 2.90 6.61 -9.99
C ALA A 78 4.24 7.35 -9.93
N ASP A 79 4.49 8.11 -8.87
CA ASP A 79 5.64 9.02 -8.74
C ASP A 79 6.23 8.99 -7.32
N LEU A 80 6.31 7.79 -6.72
CA LEU A 80 6.90 7.64 -5.40
C LEU A 80 8.42 7.84 -5.44
N SER A 81 8.91 8.55 -4.43
CA SER A 81 10.32 8.66 -4.09
C SER A 81 10.60 8.06 -2.70
N ASP A 82 11.88 7.98 -2.33
CA ASP A 82 12.30 7.57 -0.98
C ASP A 82 11.74 8.48 0.13
N ASP A 83 11.35 9.72 -0.18
CA ASP A 83 10.77 10.69 0.76
C ASP A 83 9.27 10.49 0.95
N ASP A 84 8.64 9.73 0.06
CA ASP A 84 7.23 9.33 0.16
C ASP A 84 7.04 8.03 0.93
N LEU A 85 8.09 7.48 1.53
CA LEU A 85 8.07 6.23 2.29
C LEU A 85 8.16 6.49 3.79
N CYS A 86 7.34 5.79 4.55
CA CYS A 86 7.44 5.74 6.00
C CYS A 86 7.57 4.31 6.52
N ILE A 87 8.18 4.18 7.69
CA ILE A 87 8.26 2.91 8.41
C ILE A 87 7.37 3.00 9.63
N THR A 88 6.45 2.06 9.77
CA THR A 88 5.57 1.94 10.95
C THR A 88 5.70 0.55 11.57
N THR A 89 4.99 0.29 12.66
CA THR A 89 4.92 -1.04 13.28
C THR A 89 3.55 -1.68 13.05
N ILE A 90 3.48 -3.00 13.13
CA ILE A 90 2.22 -3.74 12.97
C ILE A 90 1.27 -3.48 14.15
N ASN A 91 1.82 -3.29 15.36
CA ASN A 91 1.03 -3.22 16.59
C ASN A 91 0.84 -1.78 17.13
N ASN A 92 1.53 -0.79 16.56
CA ASN A 92 1.47 0.59 17.04
C ASN A 92 1.63 1.60 15.88
N THR A 93 0.61 2.43 15.67
CA THR A 93 0.60 3.53 14.69
C THR A 93 1.41 4.75 15.12
N GLU A 94 1.67 4.92 16.41
CA GLU A 94 2.36 6.11 16.94
C GLU A 94 3.88 6.05 16.73
N GLU A 95 4.43 4.86 16.51
CA GLU A 95 5.83 4.67 16.15
C GLU A 95 6.03 4.73 14.64
N THR A 96 6.04 5.94 14.09
CA THR A 96 6.43 6.18 12.69
C THR A 96 7.83 6.76 12.57
N LEU A 97 8.65 6.10 11.77
CA LEU A 97 9.97 6.55 11.36
C LEU A 97 9.86 7.28 10.01
N HIS A 98 9.26 8.47 10.03
CA HIS A 98 9.32 9.47 8.96
C HIS A 98 8.78 10.82 9.45
N SER A 99 9.04 11.91 8.72
CA SER A 99 8.44 13.23 9.00
C SER A 99 7.01 13.39 8.48
N ALA A 100 6.54 12.47 7.62
CA ALA A 100 5.22 12.50 7.01
C ALA A 100 4.33 11.39 7.57
N PRO A 101 3.02 11.63 7.74
CA PRO A 101 2.11 10.65 8.33
C PRO A 101 1.92 9.42 7.43
N PRO A 102 1.59 8.27 8.03
CA PRO A 102 1.21 7.06 7.30
C PRO A 102 -0.10 7.30 6.52
N PRO A 103 -0.46 6.42 5.56
CA PRO A 103 -1.62 6.64 4.72
C PRO A 103 -2.93 6.41 5.47
N ARG A 104 -4.05 6.76 4.85
CA ARG A 104 -5.36 6.93 5.51
C ARG A 104 -5.84 5.63 6.15
N HIS A 105 -5.56 4.48 5.54
CA HIS A 105 -6.04 3.17 5.95
C HIS A 105 -4.92 2.27 6.49
N VAL A 106 -3.86 2.85 7.06
CA VAL A 106 -2.76 2.09 7.69
C VAL A 106 -3.26 1.05 8.70
N ARG A 107 -4.37 1.32 9.39
CA ARG A 107 -4.98 0.37 10.34
C ARG A 107 -5.44 -0.93 9.67
N TRP A 108 -6.01 -0.87 8.45
CA TRP A 108 -6.38 -2.09 7.71
C TRP A 108 -5.15 -2.91 7.35
N HIS A 109 -4.07 -2.25 6.90
CA HIS A 109 -2.80 -2.92 6.64
C HIS A 109 -2.28 -3.63 7.89
N GLN A 110 -2.24 -2.93 9.03
CA GLN A 110 -1.81 -3.48 10.31
C GLN A 110 -2.67 -4.65 10.78
N GLN A 111 -4.00 -4.53 10.69
CA GLN A 111 -4.93 -5.60 11.06
C GLN A 111 -4.69 -6.88 10.26
N LEU A 112 -4.43 -6.74 8.95
CA LEU A 112 -4.12 -7.86 8.07
C LEU A 112 -2.77 -8.49 8.41
N TYR A 113 -1.72 -7.69 8.64
CA TYR A 113 -0.44 -8.22 9.08
C TYR A 113 -0.48 -8.86 10.49
N ALA A 114 -1.35 -8.40 11.37
CA ALA A 114 -1.50 -8.96 12.70
C ALA A 114 -2.19 -10.34 12.68
N ARG A 115 -3.11 -10.56 11.72
CA ARG A 115 -3.95 -11.76 11.64
C ARG A 115 -3.50 -12.77 10.60
N GLN A 116 -2.74 -12.34 9.58
CA GLN A 116 -2.30 -13.19 8.49
C GLN A 116 -0.77 -13.20 8.35
N SER A 117 -0.25 -14.36 7.94
CA SER A 117 1.14 -14.50 7.50
C SER A 117 1.28 -13.98 6.06
N CYS A 118 1.39 -12.67 5.92
CA CYS A 118 1.59 -11.99 4.65
C CYS A 118 2.84 -11.09 4.66
N GLN A 119 3.37 -10.84 3.47
CA GLN A 119 4.53 -9.97 3.23
C GLN A 119 4.15 -8.66 2.54
N ALA A 120 3.01 -8.61 1.86
CA ALA A 120 2.54 -7.40 1.18
C ALA A 120 1.03 -7.22 1.39
N VAL A 121 0.61 -5.95 1.48
CA VAL A 121 -0.79 -5.53 1.51
C VAL A 121 -0.95 -4.32 0.61
N VAL A 122 -2.03 -4.25 -0.15
CA VAL A 122 -2.40 -3.09 -0.97
C VAL A 122 -3.86 -2.71 -0.75
N LEU A 123 -4.15 -1.42 -0.82
CA LEU A 123 -5.49 -0.87 -1.04
C LEU A 123 -5.45 -0.09 -2.36
N LEU A 124 -6.10 -0.62 -3.39
CA LEU A 124 -6.09 -0.07 -4.75
C LEU A 124 -7.51 0.29 -5.20
N GLN A 125 -7.64 1.16 -6.20
CA GLN A 125 -8.92 1.61 -6.77
C GLN A 125 -9.08 1.20 -8.25
N PRO A 126 -9.09 -0.11 -8.56
CA PRO A 126 -9.36 -0.60 -9.89
C PRO A 126 -10.77 -0.18 -10.36
N SER A 127 -10.84 0.55 -11.47
CA SER A 127 -12.08 1.20 -11.93
C SER A 127 -13.21 0.22 -12.25
N ALA A 128 -12.92 -0.89 -12.94
CA ALA A 128 -13.94 -1.86 -13.30
C ALA A 128 -14.45 -2.65 -12.09
N ALA A 129 -13.57 -2.98 -11.15
CA ALA A 129 -14.00 -3.57 -9.88
C ALA A 129 -14.91 -2.63 -9.07
N LEU A 130 -14.57 -1.34 -9.01
CA LEU A 130 -15.42 -0.33 -8.35
C LEU A 130 -16.78 -0.18 -9.05
N ALA A 131 -16.79 -0.11 -10.38
CA ALA A 131 -18.02 -0.06 -11.17
C ALA A 131 -18.87 -1.33 -10.96
N PHE A 132 -18.23 -2.51 -10.87
CA PHE A 132 -18.90 -3.77 -10.61
C PHE A 132 -19.56 -3.79 -9.22
N ALA A 133 -18.87 -3.35 -8.16
CA ALA A 133 -19.47 -3.22 -6.82
C ALA A 133 -20.68 -2.28 -6.78
N ALA A 134 -20.67 -1.22 -7.61
CA ALA A 134 -21.80 -0.30 -7.75
C ALA A 134 -22.96 -0.87 -8.57
N SER A 135 -22.73 -1.90 -9.38
CA SER A 135 -23.74 -2.48 -10.28
C SER A 135 -24.72 -3.45 -9.61
N GLU A 136 -24.51 -3.79 -8.33
CA GLU A 136 -25.29 -4.78 -7.55
C GLU A 136 -25.38 -6.18 -8.21
N LYS A 137 -24.52 -6.47 -9.19
CA LYS A 137 -24.42 -7.77 -9.86
C LYS A 137 -23.61 -8.77 -9.03
N GLU A 138 -23.96 -10.05 -9.13
CA GLU A 138 -23.16 -11.13 -8.55
C GLU A 138 -21.95 -11.45 -9.44
N LEU A 139 -20.77 -11.57 -8.83
CA LEU A 139 -19.55 -11.92 -9.55
C LEU A 139 -19.46 -13.44 -9.75
N ASP A 140 -19.77 -13.90 -10.96
CA ASP A 140 -19.58 -15.29 -11.34
C ASP A 140 -18.14 -15.57 -11.80
N VAL A 141 -17.22 -15.71 -10.84
CA VAL A 141 -15.81 -16.05 -11.13
C VAL A 141 -15.63 -17.41 -11.80
N SER A 142 -16.65 -18.29 -11.78
CA SER A 142 -16.56 -19.65 -12.34
C SER A 142 -16.48 -19.67 -13.88
N ARG A 143 -16.90 -18.59 -14.55
CA ARG A 143 -16.86 -18.48 -16.02
C ARG A 143 -15.46 -18.36 -16.58
N LEU A 144 -14.46 -17.96 -15.79
CA LEU A 144 -13.06 -17.95 -16.17
C LEU A 144 -12.26 -18.91 -15.30
N LYS A 145 -12.21 -20.17 -15.75
CA LYS A 145 -11.66 -21.32 -15.01
C LYS A 145 -10.26 -21.06 -14.43
N ASP A 146 -9.40 -20.38 -15.18
CA ASP A 146 -8.03 -20.10 -14.74
C ASP A 146 -7.96 -18.94 -13.73
N ALA A 147 -8.88 -17.97 -13.79
CA ALA A 147 -8.87 -16.81 -12.91
C ALA A 147 -9.31 -17.16 -11.48
N VAL A 148 -10.16 -18.17 -11.28
CA VAL A 148 -10.54 -18.66 -9.94
C VAL A 148 -9.31 -19.00 -9.11
N HIS A 149 -8.30 -19.64 -9.70
CA HIS A 149 -7.09 -20.03 -8.98
C HIS A 149 -6.18 -18.85 -8.62
N VAL A 150 -6.26 -17.76 -9.39
CA VAL A 150 -5.44 -16.56 -9.18
C VAL A 150 -6.12 -15.60 -8.22
N VAL A 151 -7.40 -15.31 -8.45
CA VAL A 151 -8.18 -14.29 -7.74
C VAL A 151 -8.75 -14.81 -6.43
N GLY A 152 -9.22 -16.07 -6.42
CA GLY A 152 -9.98 -16.62 -5.30
C GLY A 152 -11.35 -15.96 -5.12
N ALA A 153 -11.94 -16.14 -3.94
CA ALA A 153 -13.16 -15.42 -3.56
C ALA A 153 -12.83 -13.99 -3.14
N VAL A 154 -13.59 -13.02 -3.66
CA VAL A 154 -13.47 -11.59 -3.32
C VAL A 154 -14.81 -11.10 -2.79
N PRO A 155 -15.07 -11.19 -1.47
CA PRO A 155 -16.30 -10.66 -0.89
C PRO A 155 -16.37 -9.14 -1.09
N ILE A 156 -17.58 -8.64 -1.31
CA ILE A 156 -17.89 -7.21 -1.32
C ILE A 156 -18.35 -6.84 0.08
N LEU A 157 -17.62 -5.93 0.74
CA LEU A 157 -17.77 -5.62 2.15
C LEU A 157 -18.03 -4.13 2.37
N ASP A 158 -18.77 -3.81 3.42
CA ASP A 158 -18.77 -2.48 4.02
C ASP A 158 -17.49 -2.28 4.87
N PRO A 159 -17.01 -1.04 5.06
CA PRO A 159 -15.76 -0.74 5.79
C PRO A 159 -15.69 -1.34 7.19
N GLU A 160 -16.83 -1.44 7.89
CA GLU A 160 -16.96 -1.96 9.25
C GLU A 160 -16.72 -3.47 9.31
N GLN A 161 -16.86 -4.19 8.20
CA GLN A 161 -16.74 -5.65 8.12
C GLN A 161 -15.31 -6.14 7.83
N VAL A 162 -14.39 -5.22 7.52
CA VAL A 162 -13.00 -5.54 7.15
C VAL A 162 -12.30 -6.33 8.24
N GLU A 163 -12.49 -5.96 9.51
CA GLU A 163 -11.81 -6.58 10.65
C GLU A 163 -12.22 -8.06 10.84
N GLU A 164 -13.49 -8.37 10.66
CA GLU A 164 -14.03 -9.74 10.73
C GLU A 164 -13.43 -10.64 9.63
N HIS A 165 -13.26 -10.09 8.43
CA HIS A 165 -12.78 -10.83 7.25
C HIS A 165 -11.25 -10.85 7.12
N ALA A 166 -10.55 -10.02 7.90
CA ALA A 166 -9.10 -9.86 7.86
C ALA A 166 -8.32 -11.14 8.21
N SER A 167 -8.94 -12.21 8.71
CA SER A 167 -8.25 -13.49 9.00
C SER A 167 -8.35 -14.52 7.86
N HIS A 168 -9.33 -14.38 6.95
CA HIS A 168 -9.71 -15.46 6.04
C HIS A 168 -9.69 -15.06 4.56
N SER A 169 -9.79 -13.76 4.26
CA SER A 169 -9.82 -13.28 2.88
C SER A 169 -8.45 -12.77 2.43
N THR A 170 -8.02 -13.21 1.24
CA THR A 170 -6.78 -12.73 0.60
C THR A 170 -7.01 -11.48 -0.25
N SER A 171 -8.24 -11.22 -0.65
CA SER A 171 -8.69 -10.00 -1.33
C SER A 171 -10.13 -9.69 -0.90
N MET A 172 -10.46 -8.41 -0.77
CA MET A 172 -11.79 -7.91 -0.40
C MET A 172 -12.07 -6.65 -1.22
N LEU A 173 -13.28 -6.50 -1.72
CA LEU A 173 -13.73 -5.26 -2.38
C LEU A 173 -14.55 -4.44 -1.39
N ILE A 174 -13.97 -3.36 -0.89
CA ILE A 174 -14.57 -2.49 0.13
C ILE A 174 -15.37 -1.39 -0.56
N ARG A 175 -16.68 -1.34 -0.29
CA ARG A 175 -17.61 -0.37 -0.89
C ARG A 175 -17.15 1.06 -0.62
N GLY A 176 -16.95 1.84 -1.68
CA GLY A 176 -16.52 3.24 -1.59
C GLY A 176 -15.01 3.46 -1.41
N TYR A 177 -14.20 2.40 -1.27
CA TYR A 177 -12.76 2.52 -1.02
C TYR A 177 -11.89 1.82 -2.06
N GLY A 178 -12.24 0.58 -2.45
CA GLY A 178 -11.45 -0.18 -3.42
C GLY A 178 -11.12 -1.60 -2.97
N VAL A 179 -10.13 -2.21 -3.62
CA VAL A 179 -9.71 -3.59 -3.36
C VAL A 179 -8.58 -3.61 -2.34
N LEU A 180 -8.83 -4.20 -1.18
CA LEU A 180 -7.86 -4.50 -0.14
C LEU A 180 -7.38 -5.94 -0.31
N ALA A 181 -6.08 -6.16 -0.51
CA ALA A 181 -5.54 -7.47 -0.83
C ALA A 181 -4.18 -7.74 -0.17
N VAL A 182 -3.89 -9.01 0.16
CA VAL A 182 -2.67 -9.43 0.88
C VAL A 182 -1.99 -10.63 0.25
N GLY A 183 -0.68 -10.75 0.41
CA GLY A 183 0.02 -11.91 -0.15
C GLY A 183 1.49 -12.01 0.23
N SER A 184 2.17 -12.96 -0.39
CA SER A 184 3.58 -13.27 -0.14
C SER A 184 4.56 -12.31 -0.82
N SER A 185 4.09 -11.46 -1.76
CA SER A 185 4.91 -10.46 -2.42
C SER A 185 4.05 -9.34 -2.99
N LEU A 186 4.60 -8.12 -3.05
CA LEU A 186 3.91 -6.96 -3.62
C LEU A 186 3.54 -7.16 -5.11
N PRO A 187 4.44 -7.65 -6.00
CA PRO A 187 4.07 -7.95 -7.38
C PRO A 187 2.91 -8.96 -7.48
N GLY A 188 2.92 -10.01 -6.66
CA GLY A 188 1.89 -11.05 -6.71
C GLY A 188 0.51 -10.54 -6.27
N VAL A 189 0.46 -9.65 -5.28
CA VAL A 189 -0.78 -9.02 -4.85
C VAL A 189 -1.32 -8.07 -5.93
N ILE A 190 -0.45 -7.24 -6.52
CA ILE A 190 -0.83 -6.33 -7.60
C ILE A 190 -1.38 -7.11 -8.81
N ALA A 191 -0.67 -8.15 -9.26
CA ALA A 191 -1.11 -8.99 -10.37
C ALA A 191 -2.49 -9.63 -10.11
N ARG A 192 -2.75 -10.04 -8.86
CA ARG A 192 -4.07 -10.58 -8.49
C ARG A 192 -5.17 -9.53 -8.58
N VAL A 193 -4.91 -8.31 -8.09
CA VAL A 193 -5.88 -7.19 -8.19
C VAL A 193 -6.10 -6.81 -9.66
N GLU A 194 -5.06 -6.83 -10.48
CA GLU A 194 -5.17 -6.58 -11.92
C GLU A 194 -6.06 -7.63 -12.61
N THR A 195 -5.79 -8.92 -12.38
CA THR A 195 -6.61 -10.02 -12.93
C THR A 195 -8.07 -9.89 -12.50
N PHE A 196 -8.32 -9.57 -11.22
CA PHE A 196 -9.67 -9.32 -10.72
C PHE A 196 -10.35 -8.15 -11.43
N ASN A 197 -9.65 -7.02 -11.60
CA ASN A 197 -10.19 -5.86 -12.30
C ASN A 197 -10.52 -6.15 -13.76
N ARG A 198 -9.62 -6.85 -14.48
CA ARG A 198 -9.85 -7.27 -15.86
C ARG A 198 -11.05 -8.21 -15.97
N TRP A 199 -11.28 -9.04 -14.96
CA TRP A 199 -12.46 -9.89 -14.91
C TRP A 199 -13.76 -9.09 -14.72
N CYS A 200 -13.78 -8.15 -13.78
CA CYS A 200 -14.91 -7.23 -13.61
C CYS A 200 -15.21 -6.46 -14.89
N GLU A 201 -14.18 -6.00 -15.60
CA GLU A 201 -14.33 -5.32 -16.90
C GLU A 201 -15.01 -6.21 -17.94
N ALA A 202 -14.56 -7.45 -18.11
CA ALA A 202 -15.18 -8.41 -19.02
C ALA A 202 -16.65 -8.69 -18.63
N MET A 203 -16.94 -8.84 -17.34
CA MET A 203 -18.31 -9.07 -16.87
C MET A 203 -19.23 -7.87 -17.11
N LEU A 204 -18.73 -6.65 -16.96
CA LEU A 204 -19.51 -5.42 -17.24
C LEU A 204 -19.85 -5.26 -18.73
N LEU A 205 -19.01 -5.79 -19.64
CA LEU A 205 -19.24 -5.71 -21.08
C LEU A 205 -20.23 -6.76 -21.62
N VAL A 206 -20.35 -7.90 -20.93
CA VAL A 206 -21.21 -9.02 -21.34
C VAL A 206 -22.60 -8.95 -20.68
N SER A 207 -22.81 -7.97 -19.80
CA SER A 207 -24.01 -7.78 -18.98
C SER A 207 -24.85 -6.60 -19.41
#